data_AF-A0A1V6FJL5-F1
#
_entry.id   AF-A0A1V6FJL5-F1
#
_cell.length_a   1.000
_cell.length_b   1.000
_cell.length_c   1.000
_cell.angle_alpha   90.00
_cell.angle_beta   90.00
_cell.angle_gamma   90.00
#
_symmetry.space_group_name_H-M   'P 1'
#
loop_
_entity.id
_entity.type
_entity.pdbx_description
1 polymer ?
#
loop_
_entity_poly.entity_id
_entity_poly.type
_entity_poly.pdbx_seq_one_letter_code
_entity_poly.pdbx_strand_id
1 'polypeptide(L)'
;MCKKRPIRFFRHQRLIFAVFTALSLMACLSLSADDRLGASLRLEGRMALRRGLQTLLAWQDHDGSWDGSAAATGQAVMAIMMSGLASEWPELQTAQQRGNAWLEAWLHTDPKQTPADWAPSALVAVRPLLRQSGPGSRDWSKLVEMALSHISLNQAEQSDVPWILEAAALNNLPHAETLHRPGAGSPACRLATAWLTERPESEQALLRAAAWESNWKQESPVGWYWLARSGRVCKALAPSGQGAWRERLMAIVLSHQRGDGGWGEAKDKPAKRVLDSALALQTMMLCLA
;
A
#
# COMPACT_ATOMS: atom_id res chain seq x y z
N MET A 1 -13.43 -45.19 1.85
CA MET A 1 -12.16 -44.44 1.74
C MET A 1 -12.45 -42.95 1.97
N CYS A 2 -12.40 -42.49 3.23
CA CYS A 2 -12.55 -41.08 3.56
C CYS A 2 -11.21 -40.36 3.35
N LYS A 3 -11.11 -39.55 2.29
CA LYS A 3 -10.03 -38.58 2.15
C LYS A 3 -10.26 -37.45 3.16
N LYS A 4 -9.68 -37.59 4.37
CA LYS A 4 -9.53 -36.50 5.32
C LYS A 4 -8.68 -35.40 4.65
N ARG A 5 -9.32 -34.29 4.25
CA ARG A 5 -8.61 -33.07 3.85
C ARG A 5 -7.76 -32.59 5.04
N PRO A 6 -6.52 -32.09 4.83
CA PRO A 6 -5.66 -31.66 5.92
C PRO A 6 -6.14 -30.29 6.42
N ILE A 7 -7.02 -30.30 7.42
CA ILE A 7 -7.55 -29.12 8.13
C ILE A 7 -6.42 -28.24 8.72
N ARG A 8 -5.20 -28.78 8.88
CA ARG A 8 -4.03 -28.04 9.40
C ARG A 8 -3.42 -27.05 8.40
N PHE A 9 -3.47 -27.28 7.09
CA PHE A 9 -2.89 -26.37 6.09
C PHE A 9 -3.71 -25.07 5.96
N PHE A 10 -5.03 -25.20 5.94
CA PHE A 10 -5.98 -24.07 5.92
C PHE A 10 -5.83 -23.12 7.12
N ARG A 11 -5.34 -23.62 8.26
CA ARG A 11 -5.23 -22.84 9.50
C ARG A 11 -3.97 -21.96 9.54
N HIS A 12 -2.90 -22.34 8.84
CA HIS A 12 -1.72 -21.47 8.65
C HIS A 12 -1.93 -20.46 7.52
N GLN A 13 -2.66 -20.82 6.47
CA GLN A 13 -3.01 -19.92 5.34
C GLN A 13 -3.87 -18.72 5.79
N ARG A 14 -4.91 -18.97 6.59
CA ARG A 14 -5.70 -17.88 7.21
C ARG A 14 -4.88 -17.02 8.16
N LEU A 15 -3.79 -17.54 8.73
CA LEU A 15 -2.95 -16.80 9.68
C LEU A 15 -2.08 -15.77 8.96
N ILE A 16 -1.49 -16.11 7.81
CA ILE A 16 -0.68 -15.17 7.01
C ILE A 16 -1.56 -14.06 6.43
N PHE A 17 -2.75 -14.41 5.95
CA PHE A 17 -3.74 -13.46 5.46
C PHE A 17 -4.24 -12.54 6.58
N ALA A 18 -4.62 -13.12 7.73
CA ALA A 18 -4.98 -12.34 8.91
C ALA A 18 -3.81 -11.48 9.41
N VAL A 19 -2.55 -11.88 9.23
CA VAL A 19 -1.37 -11.06 9.57
C VAL A 19 -1.21 -9.89 8.58
N PHE A 20 -1.44 -10.07 7.27
CA PHE A 20 -1.44 -8.98 6.29
C PHE A 20 -2.54 -7.93 6.54
N THR A 21 -3.74 -8.39 6.92
CA THR A 21 -4.88 -7.53 7.24
C THR A 21 -4.76 -6.93 8.65
N ALA A 22 -4.35 -7.70 9.65
CA ALA A 22 -4.16 -7.25 11.04
C ALA A 22 -2.92 -6.36 11.21
N LEU A 23 -1.85 -6.50 10.42
CA LEU A 23 -0.73 -5.54 10.42
C LEU A 23 -1.17 -4.16 9.93
N SER A 24 -2.30 -4.06 9.22
CA SER A 24 -2.91 -2.77 8.85
C SER A 24 -3.76 -2.16 9.98
N LEU A 25 -4.17 -2.97 10.97
CA LEU A 25 -4.97 -2.56 12.15
C LEU A 25 -4.13 -2.46 13.45
N MET A 26 -3.02 -3.19 13.55
CA MET A 26 -2.16 -3.32 14.74
C MET A 26 -0.92 -2.42 14.69
N ALA A 27 -0.91 -1.39 13.84
CA ALA A 27 0.07 -0.31 13.95
C ALA A 27 -0.07 0.48 15.28
N CYS A 28 -1.13 0.22 16.06
CA CYS A 28 -1.45 0.90 17.31
C CYS A 28 -1.01 0.19 18.60
N LEU A 29 -0.38 -1.00 18.56
CA LEU A 29 -0.03 -1.72 19.81
C LEU A 29 1.47 -2.03 19.93
N SER A 30 2.14 -1.14 20.67
CA SER A 30 3.33 -1.32 21.51
C SER A 30 4.39 -2.34 21.07
N LEU A 31 5.46 -1.87 20.43
CA LEU A 31 6.70 -2.65 20.20
C LEU A 31 7.75 -2.44 21.31
N SER A 32 8.15 -3.56 21.93
CA SER A 32 9.28 -3.68 22.86
C SER A 32 10.65 -3.49 22.16
N ALA A 33 11.73 -3.51 22.95
CA ALA A 33 12.74 -2.45 22.94
C ALA A 33 14.02 -2.62 22.09
N ASP A 34 14.23 -3.67 21.28
CA ASP A 34 15.54 -3.89 20.61
C ASP A 34 15.58 -3.74 19.07
N ASP A 35 14.47 -3.46 18.39
CA ASP A 35 14.39 -3.34 16.91
C ASP A 35 14.21 -1.90 16.41
N ARG A 36 14.81 -0.95 17.12
CA ARG A 36 14.41 0.45 17.08
C ARG A 36 15.32 1.24 16.14
N LEU A 37 14.74 1.85 15.07
CA LEU A 37 15.39 2.92 14.28
C LEU A 37 16.21 3.82 15.22
N GLY A 38 17.48 4.08 14.90
CA GLY A 38 18.30 5.01 15.68
C GLY A 38 17.55 6.31 16.03
N ALA A 39 17.72 6.81 17.26
CA ALA A 39 16.89 7.90 17.80
C ALA A 39 16.88 9.15 16.90
N SER A 40 18.03 9.51 16.32
CA SER A 40 18.15 10.62 15.38
C SER A 40 17.30 10.39 14.12
N LEU A 41 17.44 9.22 13.49
CA LEU A 41 16.71 8.88 12.27
C LEU A 41 15.21 8.77 12.52
N ARG A 42 14.80 8.32 13.71
CA ARG A 42 13.38 8.34 14.12
C ARG A 42 12.84 9.77 14.24
N LEU A 43 13.59 10.67 14.89
CA LEU A 43 13.17 12.07 15.05
C LEU A 43 13.05 12.75 13.68
N GLU A 44 14.07 12.60 12.84
CA GLU A 44 14.08 13.13 11.48
C GLU A 44 12.93 12.56 10.64
N GLY A 45 12.71 11.25 10.71
CA GLY A 45 11.58 10.57 10.07
C GLY A 45 10.23 11.15 10.49
N ARG A 46 10.01 11.41 11.79
CA ARG A 46 8.76 12.02 12.29
C ARG A 46 8.59 13.47 11.81
N MET A 47 9.65 14.26 11.80
CA MET A 47 9.61 15.64 11.30
C MET A 47 9.32 15.68 9.81
N ALA A 48 9.99 14.83 9.03
CA ALA A 48 9.78 14.70 7.59
C ALA A 48 8.38 14.20 7.25
N LEU A 49 7.84 13.23 8.00
CA LEU A 49 6.47 12.76 7.87
C LEU A 49 5.46 13.89 8.10
N ARG A 50 5.67 14.70 9.15
CA ARG A 50 4.80 15.84 9.42
C ARG A 50 4.84 16.87 8.29
N ARG A 51 6.03 17.20 7.76
CA ARG A 51 6.17 18.08 6.60
C ARG A 51 5.42 17.52 5.39
N GLY A 52 5.61 16.25 5.05
CA GLY A 52 4.92 15.65 3.90
C GLY A 52 3.40 15.60 4.04
N LEU A 53 2.87 15.36 5.25
CA LEU A 53 1.44 15.46 5.52
C LEU A 53 0.92 16.90 5.35
N GLN A 54 1.69 17.93 5.77
CA GLN A 54 1.34 19.33 5.51
C GLN A 54 1.31 19.62 4.00
N THR A 55 2.28 19.09 3.25
CA THR A 55 2.33 19.23 1.78
C THR A 55 1.11 18.58 1.13
N LEU A 56 0.72 17.36 1.55
CA LEU A 56 -0.49 16.72 1.04
C LEU A 56 -1.74 17.56 1.32
N LEU A 57 -1.89 18.12 2.53
CA LEU A 57 -3.00 19.02 2.83
C LEU A 57 -3.05 20.23 1.90
N ALA A 58 -1.90 20.85 1.64
CA ALA A 58 -1.80 22.02 0.76
C ALA A 58 -2.10 21.70 -0.71
N TRP A 59 -1.96 20.44 -1.14
CA TRP A 59 -2.24 19.99 -2.49
C TRP A 59 -3.65 19.44 -2.70
N GLN A 60 -4.49 19.38 -1.66
CA GLN A 60 -5.86 18.93 -1.82
C GLN A 60 -6.69 20.02 -2.52
N ASP A 61 -7.39 19.65 -3.59
CA ASP A 61 -8.26 20.53 -4.35
C ASP A 61 -9.56 20.87 -3.59
N HIS A 62 -10.27 21.89 -4.07
CA HIS A 62 -11.54 22.32 -3.47
C HIS A 62 -12.65 21.26 -3.51
N ASP A 63 -12.61 20.34 -4.47
CA ASP A 63 -13.57 19.22 -4.56
C ASP A 63 -13.20 18.05 -3.62
N GLY A 64 -12.05 18.10 -2.96
CA GLY A 64 -11.57 17.06 -2.05
C GLY A 64 -10.63 16.04 -2.71
N SER A 65 -10.44 16.11 -4.02
CA SER A 65 -9.48 15.27 -4.73
C SER A 65 -8.05 15.77 -4.57
N TRP A 66 -7.11 14.95 -5.05
CA TRP A 66 -5.77 15.40 -5.37
C TRP A 66 -5.55 15.32 -6.87
N ASP A 67 -5.53 16.48 -7.54
CA ASP A 67 -5.34 16.64 -8.99
C ASP A 67 -6.37 15.87 -9.83
N GLY A 68 -7.60 15.71 -9.31
CA GLY A 68 -8.67 14.94 -9.95
C GLY A 68 -8.35 13.45 -10.19
N SER A 69 -7.25 12.93 -9.63
CA SER A 69 -6.78 11.56 -9.89
C SER A 69 -7.29 10.60 -8.81
N ALA A 70 -8.02 9.57 -9.22
CA ALA A 70 -8.54 8.57 -8.30
C ALA A 70 -7.44 7.77 -7.58
N ALA A 71 -6.38 7.40 -8.32
CA ALA A 71 -5.24 6.70 -7.74
C ALA A 71 -4.48 7.57 -6.72
N ALA A 72 -4.21 8.84 -7.07
CA ALA A 72 -3.52 9.77 -6.17
C ALA A 72 -4.37 10.09 -4.93
N THR A 73 -5.67 10.36 -5.12
CA THR A 73 -6.62 10.62 -4.03
C THR A 73 -6.73 9.41 -3.10
N GLY A 74 -6.88 8.20 -3.64
CA GLY A 74 -6.93 6.96 -2.86
C GLY A 74 -5.69 6.74 -2.00
N GLN A 75 -4.50 6.98 -2.56
CA GLN A 75 -3.24 6.82 -1.83
C GLN A 75 -3.00 7.95 -0.82
N ALA A 76 -3.39 9.19 -1.12
CA ALA A 76 -3.31 10.31 -0.19
C ALA A 76 -4.20 10.07 1.04
N VAL A 77 -5.45 9.63 0.83
CA VAL A 77 -6.37 9.24 1.91
C VAL A 77 -5.77 8.08 2.72
N MET A 78 -5.22 7.06 2.07
CA MET A 78 -4.52 5.96 2.75
C MET A 78 -3.35 6.46 3.61
N ALA A 79 -2.54 7.39 3.12
CA ALA A 79 -1.44 7.98 3.88
C ALA A 79 -1.95 8.71 5.12
N ILE A 80 -3.02 9.50 4.99
CA ILE A 80 -3.63 10.20 6.14
C ILE A 80 -4.18 9.19 7.16
N MET A 81 -4.93 8.18 6.71
CA MET A 81 -5.46 7.12 7.58
C MET A 81 -4.36 6.38 8.33
N MET A 82 -3.30 5.98 7.63
CA MET A 82 -2.17 5.24 8.20
C MET A 82 -1.34 6.08 9.18
N SER A 83 -1.39 7.41 9.09
CA SER A 83 -0.66 8.28 10.01
C SER A 83 -1.12 8.14 11.45
N GLY A 84 -2.39 7.79 11.67
CA GLY A 84 -3.02 7.80 13.00
C GLY A 84 -3.16 9.20 13.62
N LEU A 85 -2.80 10.27 12.89
CA LEU A 85 -2.78 11.64 13.42
C LEU A 85 -4.08 12.40 13.20
N ALA A 86 -5.06 11.84 12.49
CA ALA A 86 -6.30 12.53 12.15
C ALA A 86 -7.09 13.01 13.39
N SER A 87 -7.05 12.27 14.51
CA SER A 87 -7.73 12.69 15.75
C SER A 87 -7.04 13.86 16.47
N GLU A 88 -5.74 14.06 16.22
CA GLU A 88 -4.93 15.12 16.85
C GLU A 88 -4.75 16.32 15.94
N TRP A 89 -5.10 16.17 14.65
CA TRP A 89 -4.90 17.17 13.62
C TRP A 89 -6.18 17.30 12.77
N PRO A 90 -7.11 18.19 13.16
CA PRO A 90 -8.44 18.29 12.55
C PRO A 90 -8.42 18.49 11.03
N GLU A 91 -7.45 19.23 10.51
CA GLU A 91 -7.28 19.46 9.08
C GLU A 91 -7.04 18.16 8.31
N LEU A 92 -6.28 17.21 8.88
CA LEU A 92 -6.11 15.88 8.31
C LEU A 92 -7.42 15.09 8.31
N GLN A 93 -8.20 15.18 9.39
CA GLN A 93 -9.50 14.53 9.47
C GLN A 93 -10.45 15.08 8.40
N THR A 94 -10.53 16.41 8.25
CA THR A 94 -11.34 17.05 7.21
C THR A 94 -10.87 16.67 5.81
N ALA A 95 -9.56 16.68 5.55
CA ALA A 95 -9.02 16.29 4.26
C ALA A 95 -9.31 14.82 3.92
N GLN A 96 -9.15 13.92 4.90
CA GLN A 96 -9.51 12.51 4.76
C GLN A 96 -11.01 12.35 4.42
N GLN A 97 -11.90 13.05 5.14
CA GLN A 97 -13.34 12.98 4.89
C GLN A 97 -13.72 13.48 3.50
N ARG A 98 -13.16 14.62 3.07
CA ARG A 98 -13.39 15.19 1.73
C ARG A 98 -12.86 14.26 0.63
N GLY A 99 -11.67 13.69 0.81
CA GLY A 99 -11.10 12.71 -0.12
C GLY A 99 -11.94 11.44 -0.23
N ASN A 100 -12.41 10.91 0.91
CA ASN A 100 -13.33 9.77 0.91
C ASN A 100 -14.64 10.10 0.17
N ALA A 101 -15.27 11.25 0.47
CA ALA A 101 -16.51 11.65 -0.20
C ALA A 101 -16.34 11.78 -1.72
N TRP A 102 -15.21 12.35 -2.16
CA TRP A 102 -14.88 12.44 -3.57
C TRP A 102 -14.68 11.05 -4.21
N LEU A 103 -13.94 10.15 -3.54
CA LEU A 103 -13.73 8.77 -4.02
C LEU A 103 -15.05 8.01 -4.13
N GLU A 104 -15.93 8.15 -3.14
CA GLU A 104 -17.25 7.54 -3.18
C GLU A 104 -18.03 8.02 -4.40
N ALA A 105 -18.07 9.33 -4.65
CA ALA A 105 -18.74 9.89 -5.81
C ALA A 105 -18.10 9.42 -7.14
N TRP A 106 -16.77 9.39 -7.22
CA TRP A 106 -16.03 8.98 -8.42
C TRP A 106 -16.19 7.48 -8.74
N LEU A 107 -16.27 6.64 -7.71
CA LEU A 107 -16.43 5.18 -7.86
C LEU A 107 -17.84 4.78 -8.31
N HIS A 108 -18.83 5.66 -8.21
CA HIS A 108 -20.13 5.42 -8.84
C HIS A 108 -19.92 5.58 -10.35
N THR A 109 -20.05 4.47 -11.08
CA THR A 109 -19.70 4.37 -12.50
C THR A 109 -20.25 5.56 -13.29
N ASP A 110 -19.34 6.39 -13.83
CA ASP A 110 -19.74 7.39 -14.82
C ASP A 110 -20.25 6.62 -16.05
N PRO A 111 -21.51 6.81 -16.49
CA PRO A 111 -22.08 6.10 -17.63
C PRO A 111 -21.29 6.30 -18.94
N LYS A 112 -20.33 7.24 -18.97
CA LYS A 112 -19.46 7.51 -20.12
C LYS A 112 -18.14 6.72 -20.11
N GLN A 113 -17.74 6.11 -19.00
CA GLN A 113 -16.46 5.39 -18.91
C GLN A 113 -16.63 3.93 -19.33
N THR A 114 -15.68 3.40 -20.12
CA THR A 114 -15.65 1.96 -20.37
C THR A 114 -15.19 1.24 -19.09
N PRO A 115 -15.79 0.11 -18.70
CA PRO A 115 -15.38 -0.61 -17.51
C PRO A 115 -13.91 -1.05 -17.52
N ALA A 116 -13.33 -1.31 -18.70
CA ALA A 116 -11.93 -1.72 -18.85
C ALA A 116 -10.94 -0.61 -18.50
N ASP A 117 -11.23 0.64 -18.87
CA ASP A 117 -10.35 1.78 -18.59
C ASP A 117 -10.45 2.25 -17.13
N TRP A 118 -11.65 2.13 -16.55
CA TRP A 118 -11.94 2.54 -15.19
C TRP A 118 -11.46 1.55 -14.12
N ALA A 119 -11.60 0.24 -14.38
CA ALA A 119 -11.43 -0.80 -13.36
C ALA A 119 -10.06 -0.81 -12.66
N PRO A 120 -8.91 -0.68 -13.35
CA PRO A 120 -7.60 -0.66 -12.68
C PRO A 120 -7.49 0.48 -11.66
N SER A 121 -7.88 1.69 -12.07
CA SER A 121 -7.87 2.87 -11.19
C SER A 121 -8.84 2.74 -10.04
N ALA A 122 -10.03 2.16 -10.27
CA ALA A 122 -11.02 1.90 -9.24
C ALA A 122 -10.51 0.97 -8.13
N LEU A 123 -9.81 -0.10 -8.49
CA LEU A 123 -9.25 -1.03 -7.51
C LEU A 123 -8.13 -0.42 -6.67
N VAL A 124 -7.34 0.50 -7.23
CA VAL A 124 -6.37 1.27 -6.43
C VAL A 124 -7.10 2.26 -5.50
N ALA A 125 -8.10 2.96 -6.03
CA ALA A 125 -8.82 4.05 -5.38
C ALA A 125 -9.75 3.61 -4.24
N VAL A 126 -10.33 2.40 -4.32
CA VAL A 126 -11.30 1.89 -3.33
C VAL A 126 -10.65 1.40 -2.02
N ARG A 127 -9.34 1.17 -2.02
CA ARG A 127 -8.57 0.62 -0.88
C ARG A 127 -8.76 1.33 0.47
N PRO A 128 -8.80 2.67 0.60
CA PRO A 128 -9.12 3.33 1.86
C PRO A 128 -10.55 3.02 2.33
N LEU A 129 -11.52 2.96 1.42
CA LEU A 129 -12.93 2.69 1.74
C LEU A 129 -13.14 1.26 2.23
N LEU A 130 -12.42 0.28 1.65
CA LEU A 130 -12.41 -1.11 2.11
C LEU A 130 -11.93 -1.32 3.55
N ARG A 131 -11.21 -0.33 4.10
CA ARG A 131 -10.64 -0.38 5.47
C ARG A 131 -11.48 0.38 6.48
N GLN A 132 -12.51 1.10 6.03
CA GLN A 132 -13.44 1.73 6.93
C GLN A 132 -14.34 0.65 7.54
N SER A 133 -14.49 0.71 8.85
CA SER A 133 -15.39 -0.17 9.60
C SER A 133 -16.20 0.70 10.54
N GLY A 134 -17.48 0.37 10.70
CA GLY A 134 -18.36 1.06 11.63
C GLY A 134 -19.74 1.37 11.04
N PRO A 135 -20.62 2.00 11.84
CA PRO A 135 -21.95 2.38 11.40
C PRO A 135 -21.88 3.29 10.16
N GLY A 136 -22.57 2.90 9.08
CA GLY A 136 -22.61 3.66 7.82
C GLY A 136 -21.53 3.30 6.79
N SER A 137 -20.61 2.38 7.09
CA SER A 137 -19.66 1.86 6.09
C SER A 137 -20.41 1.12 4.97
N ARG A 138 -20.16 1.50 3.71
CA ARG A 138 -20.72 0.80 2.55
C ARG A 138 -19.93 -0.47 2.25
N ASP A 139 -20.63 -1.48 1.75
CA ASP A 139 -20.02 -2.68 1.21
C ASP A 139 -19.59 -2.42 -0.26
N TRP A 140 -18.29 -2.48 -0.50
CA TRP A 140 -17.68 -2.27 -1.80
C TRP A 140 -17.32 -3.58 -2.52
N SER A 141 -17.62 -4.74 -1.93
CA SER A 141 -17.27 -6.05 -2.49
C SER A 141 -17.76 -6.25 -3.92
N LYS A 142 -19.03 -5.91 -4.19
CA LYS A 142 -19.62 -5.97 -5.55
C LYS A 142 -18.90 -5.09 -6.57
N LEU A 143 -18.45 -3.91 -6.16
CA LEU A 143 -17.67 -3.03 -7.03
C LEU A 143 -16.34 -3.67 -7.38
N VAL A 144 -15.67 -4.24 -6.39
CA VAL A 144 -14.39 -4.94 -6.56
C VAL A 144 -14.57 -6.16 -7.48
N GLU A 145 -15.60 -7.00 -7.25
CA GLU A 145 -15.94 -8.13 -8.13
C GLU A 145 -16.16 -7.70 -9.58
N MET A 146 -16.98 -6.66 -9.79
CA MET A 146 -17.26 -6.11 -11.12
C MET A 146 -15.98 -5.60 -11.79
N ALA A 147 -15.17 -4.80 -11.09
CA ALA A 147 -13.92 -4.26 -11.64
C ALA A 147 -12.95 -5.37 -12.04
N LEU A 148 -12.77 -6.41 -11.21
CA LEU A 148 -11.90 -7.55 -11.52
C LEU A 148 -12.34 -8.30 -12.79
N SER A 149 -13.64 -8.40 -13.05
CA SER A 149 -14.15 -9.08 -14.24
C SER A 149 -13.76 -8.38 -15.56
N HIS A 150 -13.33 -7.12 -15.49
CA HIS A 150 -12.89 -6.32 -16.62
C HIS A 150 -11.37 -6.15 -16.71
N ILE A 151 -10.60 -6.75 -15.79
CA ILE A 151 -9.14 -6.63 -15.77
C ILE A 151 -8.49 -7.93 -16.26
N SER A 152 -7.61 -7.78 -17.25
CA SER A 152 -6.63 -8.81 -17.58
C SER A 152 -5.32 -8.50 -16.87
N LEU A 153 -4.95 -9.29 -15.85
CA LEU A 153 -3.65 -9.11 -15.15
C LEU A 153 -2.44 -9.26 -16.09
N ASN A 154 -2.61 -9.95 -17.23
CA ASN A 154 -1.58 -10.04 -18.28
C ASN A 154 -1.31 -8.72 -19.00
N GLN A 155 -2.25 -7.78 -18.95
CA GLN A 155 -2.18 -6.49 -19.62
C GLN A 155 -2.03 -5.32 -18.64
N ALA A 156 -2.22 -5.57 -17.34
CA ALA A 156 -2.04 -4.55 -16.31
C ALA A 156 -0.57 -4.13 -16.17
N GLU A 157 -0.36 -2.87 -15.81
CA GLU A 157 0.98 -2.40 -15.45
C GLU A 157 1.51 -3.19 -14.25
N GLN A 158 2.79 -3.58 -14.30
CA GLN A 158 3.39 -4.43 -13.28
C GLN A 158 3.42 -3.79 -11.89
N SER A 159 3.49 -2.45 -11.83
CA SER A 159 3.37 -1.66 -10.60
C SER A 159 1.97 -1.67 -10.01
N ASP A 160 0.94 -1.96 -10.82
CA ASP A 160 -0.47 -1.93 -10.41
C ASP A 160 -0.99 -3.28 -9.92
N VAL A 161 -0.40 -4.37 -10.42
CA VAL A 161 -0.80 -5.75 -10.09
C VAL A 161 -0.87 -5.98 -8.57
N PRO A 162 0.12 -5.60 -7.74
CA PRO A 162 0.01 -5.78 -6.29
C PRO A 162 -1.19 -5.07 -5.65
N TRP A 163 -1.56 -3.88 -6.15
CA TRP A 163 -2.69 -3.12 -5.62
C TRP A 163 -4.03 -3.77 -5.96
N ILE A 164 -4.17 -4.24 -7.21
CA ILE A 164 -5.32 -4.99 -7.70
C ILE A 164 -5.53 -6.26 -6.86
N LEU A 165 -4.44 -7.02 -6.65
CA LEU A 165 -4.47 -8.24 -5.86
C LEU A 165 -4.78 -7.97 -4.37
N GLU A 166 -4.27 -6.87 -3.82
CA GLU A 166 -4.59 -6.49 -2.45
C GLU A 166 -6.07 -6.11 -2.29
N ALA A 167 -6.67 -5.38 -3.25
CA ALA A 167 -8.08 -5.02 -3.20
C ALA A 167 -8.99 -6.27 -3.19
N ALA A 168 -8.67 -7.28 -4.00
CA ALA A 168 -9.43 -8.53 -3.98
C ALA A 168 -9.15 -9.38 -2.73
N ALA A 169 -7.91 -9.36 -2.21
CA ALA A 169 -7.60 -9.99 -0.92
C ALA A 169 -8.45 -9.37 0.21
N LEU A 170 -8.56 -8.05 0.29
CA LEU A 170 -9.39 -7.39 1.32
C LEU A 170 -10.87 -7.82 1.31
N ASN A 171 -11.37 -8.35 0.18
CA ASN A 171 -12.74 -8.82 0.02
C ASN A 171 -12.86 -10.36 0.01
N ASN A 172 -11.79 -11.10 0.31
CA ASN A 172 -11.73 -12.57 0.24
C ASN A 172 -12.17 -13.15 -1.12
N LEU A 173 -11.94 -12.41 -2.21
CA LEU A 173 -12.31 -12.85 -3.54
C LEU A 173 -11.24 -13.81 -4.08
N PRO A 174 -11.63 -14.90 -4.76
CA PRO A 174 -10.68 -15.85 -5.32
C PRO A 174 -9.89 -15.14 -6.42
N HIS A 175 -8.58 -15.02 -6.22
CA HIS A 175 -7.67 -14.68 -7.30
C HIS A 175 -7.55 -15.90 -8.19
N ALA A 176 -7.77 -15.72 -9.50
CA ALA A 176 -7.58 -16.77 -10.47
C ALA A 176 -6.22 -17.46 -10.25
N GLU A 177 -6.25 -18.76 -9.97
CA GLU A 177 -5.10 -19.66 -9.78
C GLU A 177 -4.12 -19.69 -10.99
N THR A 178 -4.43 -18.91 -12.04
CA THR A 178 -3.84 -19.03 -13.37
C THR A 178 -3.19 -17.74 -13.87
N LEU A 179 -2.66 -16.84 -13.03
CA LEU A 179 -2.02 -15.62 -13.54
C LEU A 179 -0.63 -15.31 -12.94
N HIS A 180 0.31 -15.14 -13.88
CA HIS A 180 1.68 -14.63 -13.85
C HIS A 180 2.84 -15.42 -13.23
N ARG A 181 3.80 -15.77 -14.10
CA ARG A 181 5.23 -15.76 -13.74
C ARG A 181 5.58 -14.34 -13.28
N PRO A 182 6.35 -14.14 -12.21
CA PRO A 182 6.86 -12.81 -11.90
C PRO A 182 7.59 -12.27 -13.14
N GLY A 183 7.00 -11.28 -13.80
CA GLY A 183 7.53 -10.70 -15.04
C GLY A 183 8.83 -9.93 -14.81
N ALA A 184 9.23 -9.13 -15.81
CA ALA A 184 10.15 -8.01 -15.59
C ALA A 184 9.54 -7.02 -14.56
N GLY A 185 10.29 -5.99 -14.13
CA GLY A 185 9.79 -4.97 -13.21
C GLY A 185 10.41 -5.01 -11.80
N SER A 186 9.95 -4.11 -10.92
CA SER A 186 10.50 -3.94 -9.57
C SER A 186 10.52 -5.27 -8.79
N PRO A 187 11.69 -5.72 -8.30
CA PRO A 187 11.80 -6.87 -7.41
C PRO A 187 10.80 -6.86 -6.25
N ALA A 188 10.52 -5.69 -5.68
CA ALA A 188 9.57 -5.52 -4.58
C ALA A 188 8.12 -5.83 -4.99
N CYS A 189 7.69 -5.33 -6.15
CA CYS A 189 6.36 -5.60 -6.68
C CYS A 189 6.19 -7.10 -7.00
N ARG A 190 7.23 -7.76 -7.54
CA ARG A 190 7.19 -9.19 -7.84
C ARG A 190 7.03 -10.04 -6.57
N LEU A 191 7.75 -9.68 -5.51
CA LEU A 191 7.60 -10.33 -4.20
C LEU A 191 6.20 -10.12 -3.63
N ALA A 192 5.67 -8.89 -3.69
CA ALA A 192 4.30 -8.59 -3.23
C ALA A 192 3.24 -9.41 -3.99
N THR A 193 3.34 -9.47 -5.31
CA THR A 193 2.47 -10.30 -6.16
C THR A 193 2.55 -11.78 -5.78
N ALA A 194 3.76 -12.31 -5.55
CA ALA A 194 3.94 -13.71 -5.16
C ALA A 194 3.28 -14.04 -3.81
N TRP A 195 3.27 -13.10 -2.86
CA TRP A 195 2.53 -13.26 -1.61
C TRP A 195 1.03 -13.20 -1.76
N LEU A 196 0.54 -12.21 -2.49
CA LEU A 196 -0.90 -12.01 -2.69
C LEU A 196 -1.54 -13.12 -3.55
N THR A 197 -0.73 -13.86 -4.30
CA THR A 197 -1.13 -15.06 -5.07
C THR A 197 -0.76 -16.38 -4.40
N GLU A 198 -0.26 -16.34 -3.15
CA GLU A 198 0.08 -17.53 -2.36
C GLU A 198 1.04 -18.51 -3.06
N ARG A 199 2.05 -17.99 -3.77
CA ARG A 199 3.08 -18.81 -4.44
C ARG A 199 3.84 -19.70 -3.43
N PRO A 200 4.45 -20.83 -3.86
CA PRO A 200 5.23 -21.68 -2.96
C PRO A 200 6.36 -20.92 -2.24
N GLU A 201 6.67 -21.28 -0.99
CA GLU A 201 7.72 -20.62 -0.19
C GLU A 201 9.10 -20.64 -0.88
N SER A 202 9.42 -21.69 -1.64
CA SER A 202 10.67 -21.77 -2.40
C SER A 202 10.79 -20.66 -3.44
N GLU A 203 9.69 -20.30 -4.12
CA GLU A 203 9.64 -19.18 -5.07
C GLU A 203 9.68 -17.83 -4.34
N GLN A 204 8.92 -17.71 -3.25
CA GLN A 204 8.93 -16.51 -2.42
C GLN A 204 10.31 -16.21 -1.83
N ALA A 205 11.07 -17.24 -1.41
CA ALA A 205 12.41 -17.07 -0.86
C ALA A 205 13.40 -16.50 -1.89
N LEU A 206 13.32 -16.95 -3.15
CA LEU A 206 14.14 -16.42 -4.25
C LEU A 206 13.80 -14.96 -4.56
N LEU A 207 12.50 -14.64 -4.66
CA LEU A 207 12.04 -13.27 -4.89
C LEU A 207 12.39 -12.35 -3.72
N ARG A 208 12.34 -12.87 -2.49
CA ARG A 208 12.75 -12.18 -1.27
C ARG A 208 14.23 -11.81 -1.35
N ALA A 209 15.12 -12.75 -1.63
CA ALA A 209 16.55 -12.47 -1.81
C ALA A 209 16.78 -11.40 -2.88
N ALA A 210 16.15 -11.55 -4.05
CA ALA A 210 16.25 -10.59 -5.15
C ALA A 210 15.76 -9.17 -4.77
N ALA A 211 14.72 -9.05 -3.96
CA ALA A 211 14.24 -7.76 -3.47
C ALA A 211 15.17 -7.13 -2.44
N TRP A 212 15.76 -7.92 -1.54
CA TRP A 212 16.68 -7.40 -0.52
C TRP A 212 18.05 -6.99 -1.11
N GLU A 213 18.49 -7.68 -2.14
CA GLU A 213 19.73 -7.41 -2.88
C GLU A 213 19.57 -6.31 -3.95
N SER A 214 18.35 -5.89 -4.27
CA SER A 214 18.13 -4.84 -5.26
C SER A 214 18.67 -3.47 -4.82
N ASN A 215 18.89 -2.59 -5.80
CA ASN A 215 19.31 -1.22 -5.53
C ASN A 215 18.11 -0.36 -5.11
N TRP A 216 17.80 -0.34 -3.82
CA TRP A 216 16.64 0.41 -3.29
C TRP A 216 16.68 1.91 -3.58
N LYS A 217 17.85 2.51 -3.83
CA LYS A 217 17.94 3.93 -4.20
C LYS A 217 17.35 4.21 -5.59
N GLN A 218 17.30 3.21 -6.47
CA GLN A 218 16.74 3.30 -7.82
C GLN A 218 15.31 2.75 -7.91
N GLU A 219 14.76 2.23 -6.81
CA GLU A 219 13.37 1.82 -6.76
C GLU A 219 12.44 3.04 -6.79
N SER A 220 11.25 2.86 -7.36
CA SER A 220 10.20 3.87 -7.31
C SER A 220 9.54 3.92 -5.91
N PRO A 221 8.74 4.96 -5.60
CA PRO A 221 7.95 5.01 -4.36
C PRO A 221 7.00 3.82 -4.18
N VAL A 222 6.47 3.25 -5.28
CA VAL A 222 5.71 1.99 -5.25
C VAL A 222 6.58 0.83 -4.76
N GLY A 223 7.81 0.72 -5.28
CA GLY A 223 8.79 -0.28 -4.86
C GLY A 223 9.16 -0.12 -3.39
N TRP A 224 9.42 1.10 -2.93
CA TRP A 224 9.70 1.39 -1.51
C TRP A 224 8.55 0.97 -0.59
N TYR A 225 7.31 1.27 -0.96
CA TYR A 225 6.14 0.86 -0.18
C TYR A 225 6.09 -0.67 -0.06
N TRP A 226 6.26 -1.39 -1.18
CA TRP A 226 6.21 -2.85 -1.16
C TRP A 226 7.41 -3.47 -0.45
N LEU A 227 8.60 -2.87 -0.49
CA LEU A 227 9.75 -3.26 0.33
C LEU A 227 9.45 -3.10 1.82
N ALA A 228 8.84 -1.98 2.24
CA ALA A 228 8.50 -1.76 3.64
C ALA A 228 7.44 -2.75 4.14
N ARG A 229 6.38 -2.98 3.34
CA ARG A 229 5.38 -4.03 3.63
C ARG A 229 6.04 -5.41 3.74
N SER A 230 7.00 -5.68 2.85
CA SER A 230 7.78 -6.92 2.85
C SER A 230 8.63 -7.09 4.10
N GLY A 231 9.33 -6.05 4.53
CA GLY A 231 10.12 -6.07 5.76
C GLY A 231 9.25 -6.34 7.00
N ARG A 232 8.02 -5.83 7.03
CA ARG A 232 7.07 -6.07 8.13
C ARG A 232 6.60 -7.53 8.17
N VAL A 233 6.32 -8.14 7.01
CA VAL A 233 5.87 -9.53 6.90
C VAL A 233 7.01 -10.50 7.19
N CYS A 234 8.20 -10.25 6.62
CA CYS A 234 9.39 -11.08 6.80
C CYS A 234 10.07 -10.89 8.15
N LYS A 235 9.60 -10.00 9.03
CA LYS A 235 10.16 -9.82 10.38
C LYS A 235 10.22 -11.14 11.16
N ALA A 236 9.30 -12.07 10.91
CA ALA A 236 9.31 -13.41 11.52
C ALA A 236 10.33 -14.39 10.91
N LEU A 237 10.93 -14.08 9.75
CA LEU A 237 11.71 -15.02 8.91
C LEU A 237 13.13 -14.52 8.57
N ALA A 238 13.47 -13.28 8.90
CA ALA A 238 14.75 -12.68 8.53
C ALA A 238 15.88 -13.14 9.47
N PRO A 239 17.00 -13.66 8.93
CA PRO A 239 18.21 -13.91 9.70
C PRO A 239 18.73 -12.60 10.31
N SER A 240 19.18 -12.64 11.56
CA SER A 240 19.95 -11.59 12.29
C SER A 240 20.25 -10.29 11.51
N GLY A 241 19.48 -9.23 11.77
CA GLY A 241 19.66 -7.90 11.16
C GLY A 241 18.40 -7.01 11.08
N GLN A 242 17.38 -7.28 11.90
CA GLN A 242 15.98 -6.85 11.68
C GLN A 242 15.70 -5.34 11.83
N GLY A 243 16.67 -4.53 12.24
CA GLY A 243 16.61 -3.05 12.21
C GLY A 243 17.23 -2.42 10.95
N ALA A 244 18.17 -3.11 10.29
CA ALA A 244 18.98 -2.53 9.21
C ALA A 244 18.14 -2.13 7.98
N TRP A 245 17.08 -2.89 7.67
CA TRP A 245 16.22 -2.56 6.53
C TRP A 245 15.41 -1.29 6.78
N ARG A 246 14.92 -1.08 8.01
CA ARG A 246 14.16 0.14 8.37
C ARG A 246 15.06 1.35 8.25
N GLU A 247 16.27 1.27 8.78
CA GLU A 247 17.25 2.35 8.72
C GLU A 247 17.67 2.65 7.28
N ARG A 248 18.03 1.61 6.52
CA ARG A 248 18.39 1.73 5.10
C ARG A 248 17.25 2.36 4.30
N LEU A 249 16.03 1.86 4.43
CA LEU A 249 14.88 2.34 3.66
C LEU A 249 14.46 3.75 4.10
N MET A 250 14.41 4.03 5.40
CA MET A 250 14.11 5.36 5.93
C MET A 250 15.12 6.39 5.43
N ALA A 251 16.43 6.10 5.48
CA ALA A 251 17.46 7.00 4.98
C ALA A 251 17.32 7.26 3.48
N ILE A 252 16.99 6.23 2.69
CA ILE A 252 16.73 6.38 1.25
C ILE A 252 15.53 7.29 1.03
N VAL A 253 14.38 7.01 1.67
CA VAL A 253 13.17 7.82 1.48
C VAL A 253 13.42 9.27 1.91
N LEU A 254 14.05 9.51 3.05
CA LEU A 254 14.41 10.85 3.52
C LEU A 254 15.31 11.61 2.55
N SER A 255 16.30 10.93 1.97
CA SER A 255 17.22 11.56 1.00
C SER A 255 16.53 12.03 -0.29
N HIS A 256 15.31 11.57 -0.57
CA HIS A 256 14.50 11.98 -1.71
C HIS A 256 13.41 13.00 -1.35
N GLN A 257 13.28 13.40 -0.09
CA GLN A 257 12.33 14.44 0.28
C GLN A 257 12.79 15.79 -0.29
N ARG A 258 11.91 16.45 -1.04
CA ARG A 258 12.16 17.79 -1.58
C ARG A 258 12.01 18.86 -0.49
N GLY A 259 12.51 20.06 -0.78
CA GLY A 259 12.43 21.20 0.14
C GLY A 259 10.99 21.63 0.50
N ASP A 260 10.00 21.29 -0.34
CA ASP A 260 8.58 21.55 -0.07
C ASP A 260 7.89 20.45 0.77
N GLY A 261 8.65 19.43 1.21
CA GLY A 261 8.17 18.31 2.02
C GLY A 261 7.61 17.14 1.21
N GLY A 262 7.44 17.26 -0.11
CA GLY A 262 6.93 16.18 -0.97
C GLY A 262 8.03 15.31 -1.60
N TRP A 263 7.61 14.24 -2.28
CA TRP A 263 8.43 13.34 -3.09
C TRP A 263 7.97 13.36 -4.56
N GLY A 264 8.78 12.77 -5.45
CA GLY A 264 8.62 12.82 -6.90
C GLY A 264 9.52 13.88 -7.53
N GLU A 265 9.67 13.85 -8.85
CA GLU A 265 10.52 14.80 -9.58
C GLU A 265 9.77 16.12 -9.82
N ALA A 266 10.50 17.24 -9.86
CA ALA A 266 9.87 18.55 -10.06
C ALA A 266 9.09 18.64 -11.39
N LYS A 267 9.56 17.92 -12.42
CA LYS A 267 8.94 17.83 -13.76
C LYS A 267 7.77 16.84 -13.85
N ASP A 268 7.52 16.04 -12.81
CA ASP A 268 6.40 15.11 -12.81
C ASP A 268 5.07 15.85 -12.82
N LYS A 269 4.05 15.22 -13.43
CA LYS A 269 2.67 15.71 -13.38
C LYS A 269 2.21 15.82 -11.92
N PRO A 270 1.34 16.79 -11.57
CA PRO A 270 0.92 16.99 -10.18
C PRO A 270 0.35 15.72 -9.52
N ALA A 271 -0.55 14.98 -10.18
CA ALA A 271 -1.08 13.70 -9.70
C ALA A 271 0.00 12.67 -9.36
N LYS A 272 1.06 12.59 -10.18
CA LYS A 272 2.19 11.69 -9.93
C LYS A 272 2.98 12.12 -8.69
N ARG A 273 3.22 13.42 -8.48
CA ARG A 273 3.90 13.92 -7.28
C ARG A 273 3.09 13.65 -6.01
N VAL A 274 1.77 13.80 -6.07
CA VAL A 274 0.89 13.40 -4.95
C VAL A 274 1.02 11.92 -4.67
N LEU A 275 0.88 11.08 -5.71
CA LEU A 275 0.96 9.62 -5.57
C LEU A 275 2.30 9.19 -4.95
N ASP A 276 3.41 9.71 -5.49
CA ASP A 276 4.76 9.42 -5.00
C ASP A 276 4.96 9.88 -3.55
N SER A 277 4.45 11.07 -3.20
CA SER A 277 4.48 11.60 -1.82
C SER A 277 3.65 10.74 -0.86
N ALA A 278 2.45 10.34 -1.25
CA ALA A 278 1.58 9.50 -0.45
C ALA A 278 2.21 8.12 -0.18
N LEU A 279 2.82 7.51 -1.20
CA LEU A 279 3.51 6.22 -1.06
C LEU A 279 4.78 6.32 -0.21
N ALA A 280 5.55 7.41 -0.36
CA ALA A 280 6.71 7.68 0.49
C ALA A 280 6.29 7.84 1.96
N LEU A 281 5.22 8.59 2.24
CA LEU A 281 4.67 8.75 3.58
C LEU A 281 4.22 7.42 4.20
N GLN A 282 3.47 6.60 3.44
CA GLN A 282 3.08 5.26 3.89
C GLN A 282 4.30 4.37 4.16
N THR A 283 5.34 4.45 3.32
CA THR A 283 6.62 3.75 3.53
C THR A 283 7.28 4.18 4.84
N MET A 284 7.35 5.48 5.11
CA MET A 284 7.92 6.01 6.34
C MET A 284 7.14 5.55 7.58
N MET A 285 5.81 5.53 7.52
CA MET A 285 4.96 5.03 8.60
C MET A 285 5.25 3.56 8.90
N LEU A 286 5.41 2.73 7.88
CA LEU A 286 5.78 1.31 8.04
C LEU A 286 7.17 1.12 8.64
N CYS A 287 8.10 2.01 8.34
CA CYS A 287 9.44 1.99 8.93
C CYS A 287 9.44 2.47 10.40
N LEU A 288 8.61 3.45 10.74
CA LEU A 288 8.48 4.03 12.09
C LEU A 288 7.72 3.13 13.08
N ALA A 289 6.80 2.30 12.56
CA ALA A 289 6.06 1.29 13.32
C ALA A 289 6.90 0.06 13.65
#